data_AF-A0A418LUP2-F1
#
_entry.id   AF-A0A418LUP2-F1
#
_cell.length_a   1.000
_cell.length_b   1.000
_cell.length_c   1.000
_cell.angle_alpha   90.00
_cell.angle_beta   90.00
_cell.angle_gamma   90.00
#
_symmetry.space_group_name_H-M   'P 1'
#
loop_
_entity.id
_entity.type
_entity.pdbx_description
1 polymer ?
#
loop_
_entity_poly.entity_id
_entity_poly.type
_entity_poly.pdbx_seq_one_letter_code
_entity_poly.pdbx_strand_id
1 'polypeptide(L)'
;MRLHPKDLYPNGVICGAITERWLVSTVRAENGPATMFDEGLSYIVVGDPLSIKGSVLLKNAVAMLGEKLIDVSLVKQLQGWPVLEKLFDNYGMIPFHLHARDAHGMHVDKISVTILLNIICNRTFFRLPSLD
;
A
#
# COMPACT_ATOMS: atom_id res chain seq x y z
N MET A 1 -12.88 12.81 -3.75
CA MET A 1 -11.96 13.47 -2.80
C MET A 1 -10.69 13.78 -3.59
N ARG A 2 -10.23 15.04 -3.64
CA ARG A 2 -8.98 15.42 -4.34
C ARG A 2 -7.83 15.53 -3.35
N LEU A 3 -6.61 15.29 -3.80
CA LEU A 3 -5.41 15.55 -3.02
C LEU A 3 -5.31 17.05 -2.70
N HIS A 4 -4.77 17.36 -1.52
CA HIS A 4 -4.48 18.75 -1.18
C HIS A 4 -3.37 19.27 -2.12
N PRO A 5 -3.48 20.49 -2.70
CA PRO A 5 -2.51 20.95 -3.71
C PRO A 5 -1.05 20.94 -3.27
N LYS A 6 -0.78 21.10 -1.96
CA LYS A 6 0.58 21.01 -1.39
C LYS A 6 1.17 19.60 -1.40
N ASP A 7 0.34 18.58 -1.58
CA ASP A 7 0.73 17.17 -1.53
C ASP A 7 0.89 16.57 -2.94
N LEU A 8 0.84 17.40 -3.99
CA LEU A 8 0.95 16.92 -5.37
C LEU A 8 2.38 16.50 -5.71
N TYR A 9 3.41 17.13 -5.13
CA TYR A 9 4.82 16.87 -5.46
C TYR A 9 5.69 16.64 -4.21
N PRO A 10 5.35 15.69 -3.32
CA PRO A 10 6.12 15.49 -2.09
C PRO A 10 7.54 14.96 -2.37
N ASN A 11 7.74 14.33 -3.53
CA ASN A 11 9.02 13.77 -3.96
C ASN A 11 9.75 14.69 -4.96
N GLY A 12 9.28 15.93 -5.12
CA GLY A 12 9.78 16.87 -6.11
C GLY A 12 9.20 16.67 -7.51
N VAL A 13 9.32 17.71 -8.33
CA VAL A 13 8.74 17.75 -9.68
C VAL A 13 9.31 16.71 -10.65
N ILE A 14 10.54 16.23 -10.41
CA ILE A 14 11.20 15.23 -11.25
C ILE A 14 10.48 13.87 -11.19
N CYS A 15 9.82 13.56 -10.08
CA CYS A 15 9.04 12.33 -9.90
C CYS A 15 7.60 12.45 -10.44
N GLY A 16 7.21 13.63 -10.94
CA GLY A 16 5.85 13.91 -11.37
C GLY A 16 4.88 14.18 -10.21
N ALA A 17 3.64 14.53 -10.56
CA ALA A 17 2.59 14.71 -9.57
C ALA A 17 2.07 13.35 -9.09
N ILE A 18 1.77 13.24 -7.80
CA ILE A 18 1.12 12.04 -7.26
C ILE A 18 -0.30 11.93 -7.80
N THR A 19 -0.59 10.78 -8.38
CA THR A 19 -1.93 10.38 -8.82
C THR A 19 -2.51 9.24 -7.98
N GLU A 20 -1.70 8.59 -7.13
CA GLU A 20 -2.11 7.45 -6.30
C GLU A 20 -1.62 7.59 -4.85
N ARG A 21 -2.48 7.27 -3.88
CA ARG A 21 -2.06 7.01 -2.50
C ARG A 21 -2.38 5.57 -2.11
N TRP A 22 -1.36 4.84 -1.69
CA TRP A 22 -1.49 3.44 -1.30
C TRP A 22 -1.65 3.33 0.21
N LEU A 23 -2.65 2.57 0.64
CA LEU A 23 -2.94 2.27 2.03
C LEU A 23 -2.67 0.78 2.27
N VAL A 24 -2.27 0.45 3.50
CA VAL A 24 -1.91 -0.91 3.92
C VAL A 24 -0.97 -1.64 2.97
N SER A 25 -0.05 -0.92 2.32
CA SER A 25 0.84 -1.49 1.33
C SER A 25 2.11 -2.07 1.95
N THR A 26 2.44 -3.29 1.52
CA THR A 26 3.75 -3.92 1.73
C THR A 26 4.60 -3.99 0.45
N VAL A 27 4.12 -3.38 -0.64
CA VAL A 27 4.74 -3.42 -1.97
C VAL A 27 5.39 -2.06 -2.25
N ARG A 28 6.68 -2.07 -2.59
CA ARG A 28 7.37 -0.87 -3.05
C ARG A 28 6.89 -0.57 -4.47
N ALA A 29 6.56 0.69 -4.73
CA ALA A 29 6.25 1.16 -6.07
C ALA A 29 7.49 0.99 -6.99
N GLU A 30 7.23 0.96 -8.30
CA GLU A 30 8.27 0.90 -9.32
C GLU A 30 7.94 1.95 -10.39
N ASN A 31 8.32 3.20 -10.09
CA ASN A 31 8.03 4.39 -10.90
C ASN A 31 9.27 4.87 -11.70
N GLY A 32 10.31 4.03 -11.80
CA GLY A 32 11.54 4.30 -12.55
C GLY A 32 12.76 4.65 -11.69
N PRO A 33 13.83 5.22 -12.29
CA PRO A 33 15.11 5.43 -11.61
C PRO A 33 15.06 6.36 -10.39
N ALA A 34 14.08 7.26 -10.32
CA ALA A 34 13.91 8.21 -9.22
C ALA A 34 13.07 7.65 -8.06
N THR A 35 12.59 6.40 -8.14
CA THR A 35 11.71 5.82 -7.12
C THR A 35 12.41 5.69 -5.76
N MET A 36 11.85 6.36 -4.76
CA MET A 36 12.40 6.37 -3.40
C MET A 36 12.32 5.00 -2.73
N PHE A 37 13.24 4.73 -1.79
CA PHE A 37 13.43 3.40 -1.18
C PHE A 37 12.17 2.83 -0.52
N ASP A 38 11.27 3.69 -0.04
CA ASP A 38 10.01 3.35 0.62
C ASP A 38 8.77 3.85 -0.13
N GLU A 39 8.93 4.31 -1.37
CA GLU A 39 7.80 4.79 -2.16
C GLU A 39 6.75 3.70 -2.34
N GLY A 40 5.50 4.01 -2.02
CA GLY A 40 4.38 3.06 -2.06
C GLY A 40 4.27 2.13 -0.85
N LEU A 41 5.21 2.14 0.12
CA LEU A 41 5.09 1.36 1.35
C LEU A 41 4.28 2.11 2.42
N SER A 42 3.51 1.36 3.21
CA SER A 42 2.83 1.91 4.38
C SER A 42 3.65 1.74 5.66
N TYR A 43 3.53 2.73 6.54
CA TYR A 43 4.07 2.71 7.89
C TYR A 43 2.97 2.41 8.91
N ILE A 44 3.34 1.76 10.01
CA ILE A 44 2.51 1.64 11.21
C ILE A 44 3.20 2.38 12.35
N VAL A 45 2.41 3.01 13.22
CA VAL A 45 2.91 3.71 14.41
C VAL A 45 2.91 2.73 15.59
N VAL A 46 4.04 2.59 16.28
CA VAL A 46 4.14 1.79 17.50
C VAL A 46 4.20 2.72 18.71
N GLY A 47 3.25 2.59 19.63
CA GLY A 47 3.16 3.45 20.82
C GLY A 47 2.09 4.53 20.68
N ASP A 48 2.49 5.81 20.75
CA ASP A 48 1.57 6.95 20.69
C ASP A 48 1.01 7.14 19.27
N PRO A 49 -0.30 6.93 19.03
CA PRO A 49 -0.90 7.02 17.71
C PRO A 49 -0.92 8.43 17.12
N LEU A 50 -0.69 9.48 17.93
CA LEU A 50 -0.62 10.86 17.46
C LEU A 50 0.80 11.28 17.06
N SER A 51 1.80 10.44 17.33
CA SER A 51 3.20 10.72 17.04
C SER A 51 3.71 9.81 15.94
N ILE A 52 4.37 10.39 14.93
CA ILE A 52 5.06 9.58 13.91
C ILE A 52 6.37 8.98 14.45
N LYS A 53 6.84 9.39 15.64
CA LYS A 53 8.05 8.83 16.24
C LYS A 53 7.78 7.38 16.64
N GLY A 54 8.67 6.48 16.23
CA GLY A 54 8.48 5.04 16.43
C GLY A 54 7.69 4.35 15.31
N SER A 55 7.47 5.03 14.17
CA SER A 55 6.89 4.38 13.00
C SER A 55 7.84 3.34 12.41
N VAL A 56 7.28 2.20 12.00
CA VAL A 56 8.00 1.13 11.30
C VAL A 56 7.26 0.76 10.01
N LEU A 57 7.98 0.18 9.04
CA LEU A 57 7.34 -0.30 7.82
C LEU A 57 6.37 -1.45 8.13
N LEU A 58 5.14 -1.37 7.60
CA LEU A 58 4.16 -2.46 7.69
C LEU A 58 4.76 -3.75 7.13
N LYS A 59 5.50 -3.67 6.02
CA LYS A 59 6.23 -4.80 5.44
C LYS A 59 7.11 -5.53 6.46
N ASN A 60 7.86 -4.77 7.28
CA ASN A 60 8.74 -5.35 8.28
C ASN A 60 7.93 -5.94 9.44
N ALA A 61 6.87 -5.26 9.87
CA ALA A 61 5.98 -5.78 10.92
C ALA A 61 5.30 -7.10 10.49
N VAL A 62 4.81 -7.18 9.24
CA VAL A 62 4.24 -8.42 8.67
C VAL A 62 5.29 -9.52 8.62
N ALA A 63 6.50 -9.23 8.16
CA ALA A 63 7.58 -10.23 8.10
C ALA A 63 8.02 -10.73 9.49
N MET A 64 8.01 -9.86 10.50
CA MET A 64 8.44 -10.20 11.86
C MET A 64 7.34 -10.88 12.69
N LEU A 65 6.10 -10.41 12.59
CA LEU A 65 4.99 -10.85 13.45
C LEU A 65 4.11 -11.91 12.79
N GLY A 66 4.01 -11.90 11.46
CA GLY A 66 3.23 -12.86 10.67
C GLY A 66 1.83 -13.11 11.25
N GLU A 67 1.62 -14.34 11.71
CA GLU A 67 0.38 -14.85 12.30
C GLU A 67 -0.12 -14.08 13.54
N LYS A 68 0.74 -13.30 14.22
CA LYS A 68 0.32 -12.43 15.33
C LYS A 68 -0.36 -11.15 14.86
N LEU A 69 -0.11 -10.72 13.63
CA LEU A 69 -0.65 -9.48 13.06
C LEU A 69 -1.91 -9.73 12.21
N ILE A 70 -2.01 -10.90 11.61
CA ILE A 70 -3.07 -11.28 10.67
C ILE A 70 -3.42 -12.76 10.87
N ASP A 71 -4.69 -13.12 10.67
CA ASP A 71 -5.19 -14.47 10.90
C ASP A 71 -4.34 -15.53 10.16
N VAL A 72 -3.92 -16.55 10.90
CA VAL A 72 -3.10 -17.69 10.45
C VAL A 72 -3.70 -18.37 9.21
N SER A 73 -5.04 -18.51 9.17
CA SER A 73 -5.75 -19.12 8.06
C SER A 73 -5.58 -18.30 6.77
N LEU A 74 -5.54 -16.98 6.88
CA LEU A 74 -5.39 -16.05 5.76
C LEU A 74 -3.94 -16.07 5.23
N VAL A 75 -2.95 -16.06 6.12
CA VAL A 75 -1.52 -16.11 5.74
C VAL A 75 -1.18 -17.41 5.02
N LYS A 76 -1.67 -18.55 5.52
CA LYS A 76 -1.43 -19.86 4.91
C LYS A 76 -2.06 -20.00 3.52
N GLN A 77 -3.24 -19.41 3.32
CA GLN A 77 -3.94 -19.46 2.04
C GLN A 77 -3.34 -18.51 1.00
N LEU A 78 -2.92 -17.31 1.42
CA LEU A 78 -2.54 -16.23 0.50
C LEU A 78 -1.02 -16.02 0.40
N GLN A 79 -0.23 -16.74 1.21
CA GLN A 79 1.24 -16.72 1.22
C GLN A 79 1.84 -15.30 1.31
N GLY A 80 1.13 -14.36 1.92
CA GLY A 80 1.57 -12.97 1.98
C GLY A 80 0.50 -12.01 2.49
N TRP A 81 0.83 -10.72 2.42
CA TRP A 81 -0.09 -9.65 2.76
C TRP A 81 -1.10 -9.45 1.62
N PRO A 82 -2.41 -9.67 1.83
CA PRO A 82 -3.34 -9.84 0.72
C PRO A 82 -4.08 -8.56 0.33
N VAL A 83 -3.86 -7.46 1.05
CA VAL A 83 -4.62 -6.22 0.85
C VAL A 83 -3.71 -5.11 0.36
N LEU A 84 -4.13 -4.46 -0.70
CA LEU A 84 -3.60 -3.17 -1.13
C LEU A 84 -4.80 -2.30 -1.48
N GLU A 85 -4.94 -1.17 -0.80
CA GLU A 85 -5.95 -0.18 -1.13
C GLU A 85 -5.29 1.03 -1.79
N LYS A 86 -5.95 1.59 -2.80
CA LYS A 86 -5.44 2.72 -3.58
C LYS A 86 -6.50 3.79 -3.74
N LEU A 87 -6.13 5.02 -3.40
CA LEU A 87 -6.90 6.22 -3.75
C LEU A 87 -6.28 6.84 -5.00
N PHE A 88 -7.10 7.08 -6.03
CA PHE A 88 -6.67 7.66 -7.29
C PHE A 88 -7.17 9.11 -7.44
N ASP A 89 -6.29 10.00 -7.90
CA ASP A 89 -6.60 11.38 -8.30
C ASP A 89 -5.98 11.64 -9.67
N ASN A 90 -6.43 10.87 -10.66
CA ASN A 90 -5.96 11.00 -12.04
C ASN A 90 -6.54 12.28 -12.67
N TYR A 91 -5.68 13.10 -13.28
CA TYR A 91 -6.10 14.32 -13.97
C TYR A 91 -6.94 14.02 -15.23
N GLY A 92 -6.70 12.88 -15.87
CA GLY A 92 -7.37 12.47 -17.09
C GLY A 92 -7.72 10.98 -17.11
N MET A 93 -8.21 10.51 -18.25
CA MET A 93 -8.51 9.10 -18.45
C MET A 93 -7.23 8.28 -18.40
N ILE A 94 -7.27 7.18 -17.66
CA ILE A 94 -6.20 6.18 -17.68
C ILE A 94 -6.37 5.27 -18.92
N PRO A 95 -5.27 4.71 -19.46
CA PRO A 95 -5.35 3.76 -20.56
C PRO A 95 -6.25 2.56 -20.21
N PHE A 96 -6.89 1.99 -21.23
CA PHE A 96 -7.52 0.69 -21.10
C PHE A 96 -6.47 -0.34 -20.67
N HIS A 97 -6.75 -1.03 -19.56
CA HIS A 97 -5.86 -2.01 -18.98
C HIS A 97 -6.62 -3.31 -18.71
N LEU A 98 -5.87 -4.41 -18.68
CA LEU A 98 -6.36 -5.75 -18.42
C LEU A 98 -5.66 -6.30 -17.19
N HIS A 99 -6.44 -6.90 -16.29
CA HIS A 99 -5.90 -7.76 -15.24
C HIS A 99 -5.86 -9.19 -15.77
N ALA A 100 -4.64 -9.71 -15.93
CA ALA A 100 -4.47 -11.11 -16.34
C ALA A 100 -5.00 -12.05 -15.25
N ARG A 101 -5.62 -13.15 -15.68
CA ARG A 101 -5.87 -14.29 -14.77
C ARG A 101 -4.55 -14.91 -14.35
N ASP A 102 -4.50 -15.55 -13.19
CA ASP A 102 -3.30 -16.22 -12.66
C ASP A 102 -2.65 -17.16 -13.68
N ALA A 103 -3.45 -17.96 -14.40
CA ALA A 103 -2.98 -18.86 -15.46
C ALA A 103 -2.12 -18.17 -16.52
N HIS A 104 -2.39 -16.90 -16.84
CA HIS A 104 -1.61 -16.12 -17.80
C HIS A 104 -0.51 -15.30 -17.12
N GLY A 105 -0.79 -14.73 -15.94
CA GLY A 105 0.16 -13.94 -15.17
C GLY A 105 1.43 -14.70 -14.76
N MET A 106 1.32 -16.01 -14.51
CA MET A 106 2.46 -16.90 -14.24
C MET A 106 3.48 -16.96 -15.37
N HIS A 107 3.09 -16.72 -16.63
CA HIS A 107 4.03 -16.74 -17.77
C HIS A 107 4.95 -15.50 -17.82
N VAL A 108 4.66 -14.49 -17.01
CA VAL A 108 5.37 -13.20 -16.97
C VAL A 108 5.73 -12.79 -15.54
N ASP A 109 5.71 -13.75 -14.60
CA ASP A 109 6.01 -13.54 -13.18
C ASP A 109 5.19 -12.43 -12.50
N LYS A 110 3.96 -12.20 -12.97
CA LYS A 110 3.04 -11.19 -12.40
C LYS A 110 1.69 -11.82 -12.06
N ILE A 111 1.52 -12.16 -10.78
CA ILE A 111 0.24 -12.59 -10.22
C ILE A 111 -0.31 -11.43 -9.40
N SER A 112 -1.54 -11.00 -9.68
CA SER A 112 -2.18 -9.88 -8.98
C SER A 112 -3.64 -10.19 -8.71
N VAL A 113 -4.03 -10.16 -7.44
CA VAL A 113 -5.44 -10.12 -7.03
C VAL A 113 -5.80 -8.66 -6.80
N THR A 114 -6.65 -8.08 -7.66
CA THR A 114 -7.16 -6.72 -7.47
C THR A 114 -8.60 -6.80 -6.97
N ILE A 115 -8.82 -6.44 -5.71
CA ILE A 115 -10.15 -6.20 -5.16
C ILE A 115 -10.33 -4.68 -5.10
N LEU A 116 -11.18 -4.13 -5.98
CA LEU A 116 -11.53 -2.71 -5.95
C LEU A 116 -12.51 -2.46 -4.80
N LEU A 117 -12.00 -2.13 -3.61
CA LEU A 117 -12.81 -1.67 -2.49
C LEU A 117 -12.93 -0.15 -2.54
N ASN A 118 -14.12 0.34 -2.92
CA ASN A 118 -14.48 1.75 -2.74
C ASN A 118 -14.82 1.98 -1.26
N ILE A 119 -13.82 2.23 -0.41
CA ILE A 119 -14.05 2.64 0.98
C ILE A 119 -13.88 4.16 1.09
N ILE A 120 -14.95 4.81 1.54
CA ILE A 120 -14.94 6.21 1.97
C ILE A 120 -14.65 6.21 3.47
N CYS A 121 -13.46 6.63 3.92
CA CYS A 121 -13.31 7.27 5.24
C CYS A 121 -11.95 7.97 5.44
N ASN A 122 -11.99 9.11 6.17
CA ASN A 122 -10.84 9.91 6.59
C ASN A 122 -9.93 9.16 7.57
N ARG A 123 -8.60 9.33 7.41
CA ARG A 123 -7.51 8.94 8.34
C ARG A 123 -7.77 7.66 9.17
N THR A 124 -7.41 6.51 8.62
CA THR A 124 -7.44 5.26 9.37
C THR A 124 -6.07 4.99 10.01
N PHE A 125 -5.95 5.24 11.31
CA PHE A 125 -4.90 4.66 12.14
C PHE A 125 -5.33 3.24 12.51
N PHE A 126 -4.55 2.22 12.15
CA PHE A 126 -4.81 0.85 12.56
C PHE A 126 -4.35 0.66 14.02
N ARG A 127 -5.31 0.43 14.91
CA ARG A 127 -5.06 0.06 16.31
C ARG A 127 -4.72 -1.42 16.36
N LEU A 128 -3.47 -1.76 16.66
CA LEU A 128 -3.14 -3.11 17.10
C LEU A 128 -3.49 -3.22 18.59
N PRO A 129 -4.22 -4.27 19.03
CA PRO A 129 -4.40 -4.53 20.45
C PRO A 129 -3.03 -4.74 21.09
N SER A 130 -2.88 -4.32 22.36
CA SER A 130 -1.68 -4.59 23.15
C SER A 130 -1.44 -6.10 23.17
N LEU A 131 -0.22 -6.49 22.79
CA LEU A 131 0.27 -7.84 23.02
C LEU A 131 0.74 -7.88 24.48
N ASP A 132 -0.15 -8.33 25.37
CA ASP A 132 0.23 -8.83 26.69
C ASP A 132 0.93 -10.20 26.56
#